data_AF-A0A2E7M716-F1
#
_entry.id   AF-A0A2E7M716-F1
#
_cell.length_a   1.000
_cell.length_b   1.000
_cell.length_c   1.000
_cell.angle_alpha   90.00
_cell.angle_beta   90.00
_cell.angle_gamma   90.00
#
_symmetry.space_group_name_H-M   'P 1'
#
loop_
_entity.id
_entity.type
_entity.pdbx_description
1 polymer ?
#
loop_
_entity_poly.entity_id
_entity_poly.type
_entity_poly.pdbx_seq_one_letter_code
_entity_poly.pdbx_strand_id
1 'polypeptide(L)'
;MTVLWLLILLCVILEGFFSGSELSLVSTDKLAVRTQKDSGNRSAQLLARFLEEPERILTTTLIGTNVSVVSATTLFAVVVHKSSWIPDERASLLTILILSPCLLLFGEL
;
A
#
# COMPACT_ATOMS: atom_id res chain seq x y z
N MET A 1 5.20 4.20 23.35
CA MET A 1 5.72 4.79 22.08
C MET A 1 6.17 3.72 21.11
N THR A 2 6.93 2.72 21.56
CA THR A 2 7.43 1.62 20.71
C THR A 2 6.34 0.85 19.95
N VAL A 3 5.21 0.55 20.59
CA VAL A 3 4.10 -0.16 19.94
C VAL A 3 3.50 0.63 18.78
N LEU A 4 3.38 1.96 18.89
CA LEU A 4 2.85 2.80 17.82
C LEU A 4 3.76 2.77 16.59
N TRP A 5 5.08 2.82 16.79
CA TRP A 5 6.05 2.71 15.70
C TRP A 5 5.99 1.35 15.00
N LEU A 6 5.80 0.25 15.74
CA LEU A 6 5.63 -1.07 15.14
C LEU A 6 4.35 -1.16 14.30
N LEU A 7 3.24 -0.57 14.77
CA LEU A 7 1.99 -0.52 14.03
C LEU A 7 2.10 0.33 12.77
N ILE A 8 2.80 1.48 12.83
CA ILE A 8 3.07 2.32 11.67
C ILE A 8 3.90 1.54 10.64
N LEU A 9 4.98 0.88 11.07
CA LEU A 9 5.80 0.05 10.19
C LEU A 9 4.98 -1.05 9.50
N LEU A 10 4.10 -1.72 10.25
CA LEU A 10 3.20 -2.72 9.70
C LEU A 10 2.26 -2.11 8.65
N CYS A 11 1.69 -0.93 8.91
CA CYS A 11 0.81 -0.25 7.95
C CYS A 11 1.56 0.11 6.65
N VAL A 12 2.80 0.61 6.74
CA VAL A 12 3.61 0.93 5.55
C VAL A 12 3.92 -0.33 4.73
N ILE A 13 4.24 -1.45 5.38
CA ILE A 13 4.46 -2.72 4.67
C ILE A 13 3.18 -3.20 3.97
N LEU A 14 2.03 -3.07 4.63
CA LEU A 14 0.74 -3.44 4.05
C LEU A 14 0.37 -2.54 2.86
N GLU A 15 0.54 -1.23 2.99
CA GLU A 15 0.36 -0.28 1.89
C GLU A 15 1.20 -0.70 0.67
N GLY A 16 2.51 -0.87 0.83
CA GLY A 16 3.39 -1.27 -0.26
C GLY A 16 3.01 -2.61 -0.88
N PHE A 17 2.54 -3.57 -0.08
CA PHE A 17 2.03 -4.84 -0.59
C PHE A 17 0.77 -4.67 -1.46
N PHE A 18 -0.21 -3.90 -1.00
CA PHE A 18 -1.47 -3.70 -1.72
C PHE A 18 -1.28 -2.88 -2.99
N SER A 19 -0.54 -1.77 -2.90
CA SER A 19 -0.23 -0.91 -4.04
C SER A 19 0.68 -1.60 -5.07
N GLY A 20 1.70 -2.34 -4.63
CA GLY A 20 2.53 -3.16 -5.53
C GLY A 20 1.74 -4.26 -6.23
N SER A 21 0.78 -4.89 -5.54
CA SER A 21 -0.12 -5.89 -6.14
C SER A 21 -1.04 -5.26 -7.20
N GLU A 22 -1.55 -4.06 -6.94
CA GLU A 22 -2.36 -3.28 -7.88
C GLU A 22 -1.56 -2.91 -9.14
N LEU A 23 -0.37 -2.32 -8.96
CA LEU A 23 0.49 -1.93 -10.09
C LEU A 23 0.93 -3.13 -10.91
N SER A 24 1.25 -4.25 -10.26
CA SER A 24 1.57 -5.51 -10.95
C SER A 24 0.41 -6.00 -11.80
N LEU A 25 -0.82 -5.99 -11.27
CA LEU A 25 -2.01 -6.42 -12.00
C LEU A 25 -2.30 -5.51 -13.21
N VAL A 26 -2.17 -4.20 -13.05
CA VAL A 26 -2.44 -3.20 -14.09
C VAL A 26 -1.38 -3.23 -15.20
N SER A 27 -0.11 -3.45 -14.85
CA SER A 27 1.02 -3.51 -15.80
C SER A 27 1.22 -4.87 -16.48
N THR A 28 0.48 -5.89 -16.06
CA THR A 28 0.61 -7.25 -16.60
C THR A 28 0.19 -7.35 -18.07
N ASP A 29 1.06 -7.93 -18.91
CA ASP A 29 0.74 -8.28 -20.30
C ASP A 29 -0.24 -9.47 -20.37
N LYS A 30 -1.49 -9.17 -20.69
CA LYS A 30 -2.58 -10.16 -20.80
C LYS A 30 -2.34 -11.21 -21.89
N LEU A 31 -1.63 -10.86 -22.97
CA LEU A 31 -1.31 -11.79 -24.05
C LEU A 31 -0.23 -12.78 -23.59
N ALA A 32 0.82 -12.30 -22.93
CA ALA A 32 1.87 -13.14 -22.37
C ALA A 32 1.31 -14.14 -21.34
N VAL A 33 0.39 -13.70 -20.48
CA VAL A 33 -0.28 -14.58 -19.51
C VAL A 33 -1.11 -15.66 -20.19
N ARG A 34 -1.84 -15.34 -21.27
CA ARG A 34 -2.60 -16.34 -22.05
C ARG A 34 -1.67 -17.39 -22.66
N THR A 35 -0.57 -16.98 -23.28
CA THR A 35 0.41 -17.90 -23.86
C THR A 35 1.03 -18.84 -22.81
N GLN A 36 1.37 -18.31 -21.63
CA GLN A 36 1.91 -19.12 -20.54
C GLN A 36 0.87 -20.03 -19.86
N LYS A 37 -0.40 -19.62 -19.86
CA LYS A 37 -1.51 -20.46 -19.40
C LYS A 37 -1.64 -21.70 -20.28
N ASP A 38 -1.55 -21.52 -21.59
CA ASP A 38 -1.67 -22.59 -22.59
C ASP A 38 -0.47 -23.54 -22.57
N SER A 39 0.70 -23.09 -22.12
CA SER A 39 1.88 -23.95 -21.90
C SER A 39 1.84 -24.75 -20.59
N GLY A 40 0.74 -24.66 -19.82
CA GLY A 40 0.53 -25.45 -18.60
C GLY A 40 1.10 -24.83 -17.32
N ASN A 41 1.55 -23.56 -17.34
CA ASN A 41 2.06 -22.89 -16.15
C ASN A 41 0.92 -22.62 -15.14
N ARG A 42 1.02 -23.23 -13.94
CA ARG A 42 0.04 -23.08 -12.86
C ARG A 42 -0.10 -21.64 -12.37
N SER A 43 0.99 -20.87 -12.32
CA SER A 43 0.97 -19.47 -11.90
C SER A 43 0.25 -18.60 -12.94
N ALA A 44 0.46 -18.87 -14.23
CA ALA A 44 -0.24 -18.17 -15.30
C ALA A 44 -1.74 -18.51 -15.35
N GLN A 45 -2.12 -19.75 -14.99
CA GLN A 45 -3.53 -20.11 -14.82
C GLN A 45 -4.20 -19.34 -13.69
N LEU A 46 -3.52 -19.17 -12.54
CA LEU A 46 -4.04 -18.39 -11.42
C LEU A 46 -4.16 -16.91 -11.78
N LEU A 47 -3.12 -16.33 -12.37
CA LEU A 47 -3.11 -14.93 -12.80
C LEU A 47 -4.18 -14.65 -13.85
N ALA A 48 -4.39 -15.58 -14.79
CA ALA A 48 -5.47 -15.46 -15.77
C ALA A 48 -6.86 -15.38 -15.12
N ARG A 49 -7.11 -16.12 -14.03
CA ARG A 49 -8.37 -16.01 -13.25
C ARG A 49 -8.50 -14.65 -12.56
N PHE A 50 -7.42 -14.12 -12.00
CA PHE A 50 -7.44 -12.76 -11.42
C PHE A 50 -7.68 -11.68 -12.48
N LEU A 51 -7.22 -11.89 -13.71
CA LEU A 51 -7.43 -10.99 -14.84
C LEU A 51 -8.81 -11.14 -15.51
N GLU A 52 -9.61 -12.16 -15.18
CA GLU A 52 -11.01 -12.29 -15.64
C GLU A 52 -11.91 -11.27 -14.93
N GLU A 53 -11.69 -11.03 -13.63
CA GLU A 53 -12.40 -10.03 -12.81
C GLU A 53 -11.41 -9.10 -12.07
N PRO A 54 -10.64 -8.28 -12.80
CA PRO A 54 -9.61 -7.44 -12.19
C PRO A 54 -10.22 -6.40 -11.23
N GLU A 55 -11.44 -5.93 -11.48
CA GLU A 55 -12.14 -4.98 -10.60
C GLU A 55 -12.26 -5.48 -9.16
N ARG A 56 -12.44 -6.78 -8.95
CA ARG A 56 -12.59 -7.33 -7.60
C ARG A 56 -11.27 -7.31 -6.83
N ILE A 57 -10.18 -7.63 -7.50
CA ILE A 57 -8.82 -7.55 -6.94
C ILE A 57 -8.47 -6.09 -6.68
N LEU A 58 -8.65 -5.22 -7.67
CA LEU A 58 -8.41 -3.78 -7.59
C LEU A 58 -9.19 -3.13 -6.44
N THR A 59 -10.47 -3.46 -6.28
CA THR A 59 -11.27 -2.93 -5.17
C THR A 59 -10.70 -3.36 -3.83
N THR A 60 -10.25 -4.62 -3.72
CA THR A 60 -9.68 -5.15 -2.47
C THR A 60 -8.33 -4.52 -2.16
N THR A 61 -7.46 -4.35 -3.16
CA THR A 61 -6.16 -3.68 -2.98
C THR A 61 -6.36 -2.21 -2.64
N LEU A 62 -7.26 -1.51 -3.34
CA LEU A 62 -7.54 -0.10 -3.08
C LEU A 62 -8.09 0.15 -1.67
N ILE A 63 -8.97 -0.73 -1.18
CA ILE A 63 -9.44 -0.69 0.22
C ILE A 63 -8.27 -0.92 1.17
N GLY A 64 -7.44 -1.93 0.91
CA GLY A 64 -6.26 -2.26 1.73
C GLY A 64 -5.26 -1.10 1.81
N THR A 65 -4.94 -0.47 0.68
CA THR A 65 -4.07 0.71 0.59
C THR A 65 -4.65 1.88 1.39
N ASN A 66 -5.93 2.21 1.18
CA ASN A 66 -6.57 3.32 1.91
C ASN A 66 -6.58 3.08 3.43
N VAL A 67 -6.93 1.88 3.88
CA VAL A 67 -6.92 1.54 5.31
C VAL A 67 -5.51 1.66 5.89
N SER A 68 -4.50 1.19 5.17
CA SER A 68 -3.11 1.25 5.60
C SER A 68 -2.61 2.68 5.70
N VAL A 69 -2.87 3.52 4.69
CA VAL A 69 -2.50 4.95 4.67
C VAL A 69 -3.20 5.73 5.78
N VAL A 70 -4.52 5.59 5.93
CA VAL A 70 -5.28 6.32 6.96
C VAL A 70 -4.84 5.88 8.37
N SER A 71 -4.55 4.59 8.56
CA SER A 71 -4.06 4.09 9.84
C SER A 71 -2.66 4.59 10.15
N ALA A 72 -1.74 4.52 9.20
CA ALA A 72 -0.37 5.01 9.36
C ALA A 72 -0.33 6.52 9.66
N THR A 73 -1.09 7.32 8.90
CA THR A 73 -1.20 8.77 9.07
C THR A 73 -1.78 9.14 10.43
N THR A 74 -2.86 8.48 10.84
CA THR A 74 -3.49 8.72 12.15
C THR A 74 -2.54 8.36 13.31
N LEU A 75 -1.90 7.18 13.24
CA LEU A 75 -0.96 6.73 14.27
C LEU A 75 0.27 7.64 14.36
N PHE A 76 0.80 8.07 13.23
CA PHE A 76 1.94 8.99 13.19
C PHE A 76 1.57 10.36 13.76
N ALA A 77 0.39 10.89 13.43
CA ALA A 77 -0.11 12.14 14.02
C ALA A 77 -0.20 12.03 15.55
N VAL A 78 -0.69 10.92 16.10
CA VAL A 78 -0.73 10.67 17.55
C VAL A 78 0.68 10.66 18.16
N VAL A 79 1.67 10.07 17.48
CA VAL A 79 3.06 10.05 17.96
C VAL A 79 3.66 11.46 17.98
N VAL A 80 3.44 12.24 16.94
CA VAL A 80 3.95 13.62 16.83
C VAL A 80 3.31 14.52 17.88
N HIS A 81 1.98 14.47 18.03
CA HIS A 81 1.23 15.32 18.96
C HIS A 81 1.51 14.98 20.43
N LYS A 82 1.80 13.70 20.72
CA LYS A 82 2.18 13.26 22.07
C LYS A 82 3.66 13.53 22.38
N SER A 83 4.46 13.92 21.39
CA SER A 83 5.85 14.30 21.59
C SER A 83 5.92 15.78 21.97
N SER A 84 6.19 16.07 23.25
CA SER A 84 6.33 17.46 23.76
C SER A 84 7.46 18.28 23.11
N TRP A 85 8.21 17.71 22.18
CA TRP A 85 9.30 18.36 21.46
C TRP A 85 8.85 19.20 20.25
N ILE A 86 7.61 19.02 19.77
CA ILE A 86 7.15 19.64 18.53
C ILE A 86 6.00 20.60 18.85
N PRO A 87 6.11 21.90 18.52
CA PRO A 87 4.99 22.84 18.69
C PRO A 87 3.80 22.39 17.85
N ASP A 88 2.59 22.42 18.42
CA ASP A 88 1.36 21.95 17.77
C ASP A 88 1.12 22.59 16.39
N GLU A 89 1.49 23.86 16.23
CA GLU A 89 1.38 24.57 14.95
C GLU A 89 2.25 23.98 13.83
N ARG A 90 3.38 23.34 14.18
CA ARG A 90 4.32 22.73 13.22
C ARG A 90 4.17 21.21 13.11
N ALA A 91 3.52 20.58 14.10
CA ALA A 91 3.29 19.14 14.14
C ALA A 91 2.53 18.60 12.93
N SER A 92 1.45 19.28 12.53
CA SER A 92 0.64 18.90 11.37
C SER A 92 1.40 19.05 10.06
N LEU A 93 2.16 20.15 9.90
CA LEU A 93 2.97 20.39 8.71
C LEU A 93 4.10 19.36 8.57
N LEU A 94 4.80 19.04 9.65
CA LEU A 94 5.85 18.01 9.65
C LEU A 94 5.29 16.62 9.33
N THR A 95 4.08 16.31 9.82
CA THR A 95 3.41 15.05 9.51
C THR A 95 3.15 14.91 8.02
N ILE A 96 2.59 15.93 7.39
CA ILE A 96 2.33 15.92 5.94
C ILE A 96 3.65 15.87 5.15
N LEU A 97 4.62 16.71 5.53
CA LEU A 97 5.87 16.87 4.80
C LEU A 97 6.77 15.63 4.84
N ILE A 98 6.70 14.84 5.92
CA ILE A 98 7.53 13.64 6.10
C ILE A 98 6.77 12.39 5.65
N LEU A 99 5.52 12.24 6.10
CA LEU A 99 4.80 10.98 5.93
C LEU A 99 4.25 10.81 4.51
N SER A 100 3.74 11.88 3.89
CA SER A 100 3.23 11.80 2.51
C SER A 100 4.30 11.35 1.50
N PRO A 101 5.51 11.93 1.45
CA PRO A 101 6.53 11.41 0.54
C PRO A 101 7.03 10.02 0.94
N CYS A 102 7.06 9.66 2.22
CA CYS A 102 7.39 8.27 2.62
C CYS A 102 6.36 7.29 2.08
N LEU A 103 5.07 7.53 2.30
CA LEU A 103 3.99 6.67 1.81
C LEU A 103 4.00 6.60 0.28
N LEU A 104 4.19 7.72 -0.41
CA LEU A 104 4.31 7.71 -1.88
C LEU A 104 5.55 6.93 -2.37
N LEU A 105 6.70 7.06 -1.71
CA LEU A 105 7.94 6.35 -2.07
C LEU A 105 7.89 4.85 -1.81
N PHE A 106 7.22 4.42 -0.76
CA PHE A 106 7.16 3.00 -0.36
C PHE A 106 5.88 2.30 -0.84
N GLY A 107 4.83 3.07 -1.10
CA GLY A 107 3.55 2.61 -1.62
C GLY A 107 3.54 2.52 -3.14
N GLU A 108 4.00 3.54 -3.86
CA GLU A 108 3.75 3.65 -5.31
C GLU A 108 4.98 3.46 -6.22
N LEU A 109 6.20 3.56 -5.68
CA LEU A 109 7.47 3.39 -6.41
C LEU A 109 8.10 2.01 -6.16
#